data_AF-A0A023WYW2-F1
#
_entry.id   AF-A0A023WYW2-F1
#
_cell.length_a   1.000
_cell.length_b   1.000
_cell.length_c   1.000
_cell.angle_alpha   90.00
_cell.angle_beta   90.00
_cell.angle_gamma   90.00
#
_symmetry.space_group_name_H-M   'P 1'
#
loop_
_entity.id
_entity.type
_entity.pdbx_description
1 polymer ?
#
loop_
_entity_poly.entity_id
_entity_poly.type
_entity_poly.pdbx_seq_one_letter_code
_entity_poly.pdbx_strand_id
1 'polypeptide(L)'
;MINLSLELTRIEANGPVYRPHTELVENLSGERFESAKAKCEVDGWVIHSWSASEQLPFDEGYTAAAAGIGSDANPYAEHFWKHNEWWLGWDSHQETNS
;
A
#
# COMPACT_ATOMS: atom_id res chain seq x y z
N MET A 1 -7.74 -3.83 0.95
CA MET A 1 -6.54 -4.33 1.68
C MET A 1 -6.19 -3.36 2.82
N ILE A 2 -5.20 -3.61 3.68
CA ILE A 2 -4.68 -2.58 4.60
C ILE A 2 -3.34 -2.09 4.07
N ASN A 3 -3.21 -0.77 3.95
CA ASN A 3 -1.98 -0.11 3.60
C ASN A 3 -1.20 0.18 4.89
N LEU A 4 -0.10 -0.53 5.11
CA LEU A 4 0.82 -0.29 6.22
C LEU A 4 1.95 0.61 5.72
N SER A 5 2.02 1.83 6.24
CA SER A 5 3.07 2.79 5.95
C SER A 5 4.05 2.82 7.12
N LEU A 6 5.33 2.61 6.82
CA LEU A 6 6.44 2.61 7.78
C LEU A 6 7.40 3.75 7.44
N GLU A 7 7.75 4.55 8.43
CA GLU A 7 8.86 5.49 8.33
C GLU A 7 10.11 4.81 8.90
N LEU A 8 11.02 4.40 8.02
CA LEU A 8 12.25 3.72 8.41
C LEU A 8 13.39 4.72 8.59
N THR A 9 14.21 4.49 9.60
CA THR A 9 15.42 5.28 9.87
C THR A 9 16.63 4.38 10.00
N ARG A 10 17.76 4.79 9.44
CA ARG A 10 19.07 4.15 9.61
C ARG A 10 20.11 5.21 9.94
N ILE A 11 21.01 4.91 10.88
CA ILE A 11 22.13 5.80 11.20
C ILE A 11 23.31 5.44 10.30
N GLU A 12 23.75 6.41 9.49
CA GLU A 12 24.93 6.28 8.64
C GLU A 12 26.02 7.27 9.06
N ALA A 13 27.21 7.16 8.46
CA ALA A 13 28.35 8.02 8.77
C ALA A 13 28.06 9.53 8.57
N ASN A 14 27.11 9.86 7.71
CA ASN A 14 26.71 11.24 7.39
C ASN A 14 25.44 11.70 8.15
N GLY A 15 24.92 10.90 9.07
CA GLY A 15 23.71 11.20 9.84
C GLY A 15 22.56 10.21 9.62
N PRO A 16 21.36 10.49 10.19
CA PRO A 16 20.19 9.64 10.02
C PRO A 16 19.62 9.74 8.60
N VAL A 17 19.42 8.59 7.96
CA VAL A 17 18.74 8.43 6.68
C VAL A 17 17.33 7.96 6.93
N TYR A 18 16.36 8.61 6.28
CA TYR A 18 14.94 8.25 6.36
C TYR A 18 14.48 7.63 5.05
N ARG A 19 13.68 6.58 5.14
CA ARG A 19 13.09 5.90 3.98
C ARG A 19 11.62 5.58 4.26
N PRO A 20 10.67 6.17 3.53
CA PRO A 20 9.30 5.69 3.56
C PRO A 20 9.23 4.30 2.93
N HIS A 21 8.47 3.41 3.55
CA HIS A 21 8.17 2.09 3.05
C HIS A 21 6.67 1.84 3.19
N THR A 22 6.08 1.22 2.17
CA THR A 22 4.66 0.95 2.13
C THR A 22 4.45 -0.49 1.72
N GLU A 23 3.66 -1.22 2.49
CA GLU A 23 3.31 -2.60 2.21
C GLU A 23 1.80 -2.83 2.30
N LEU A 24 1.30 -3.63 1.37
CA LEU A 24 -0.10 -4.06 1.36
C LEU A 24 -0.24 -5.36 2.13
N VAL A 25 -1.05 -5.33 3.18
CA VAL A 25 -1.31 -6.49 4.03
C VAL A 25 -2.80 -6.79 4.09
N GLU A 26 -3.16 -8.07 4.10
CA GLU A 26 -4.56 -8.50 4.20
C GLU A 26 -5.15 -8.23 5.60
N ASN A 27 -4.29 -8.31 6.62
CA ASN A 27 -4.63 -8.03 8.00
C ASN A 27 -3.39 -7.53 8.75
N LEU A 28 -3.62 -6.79 9.84
CA LEU A 28 -2.59 -6.40 10.80
C LEU A 28 -2.78 -7.24 12.06
N SER A 29 -1.80 -8.09 12.32
CA SER A 29 -1.65 -8.79 13.59
C SER A 29 -0.32 -8.40 14.22
N GLY A 30 -0.22 -8.54 15.55
CA GLY A 30 1.04 -8.31 16.26
C GLY A 30 2.19 -9.16 15.69
N GLU A 31 1.92 -10.42 15.35
CA GLU A 31 2.91 -11.32 14.74
C GLU A 31 3.41 -10.83 13.37
N ARG A 32 2.51 -10.32 12.52
CA ARG A 32 2.90 -9.76 11.21
C ARG A 32 3.72 -8.49 11.38
N PHE A 33 3.33 -7.62 12.31
CA PHE A 33 4.07 -6.40 12.61
C PHE A 33 5.49 -6.71 13.13
N GLU A 34 5.61 -7.65 14.08
CA GLU A 34 6.93 -8.08 14.58
C GLU A 34 7.77 -8.74 13.48
N SER A 35 7.14 -9.49 12.57
CA SER A 35 7.83 -10.06 11.40
C SER A 35 8.33 -8.98 10.43
N ALA A 36 7.54 -7.93 10.17
CA ALA A 36 7.94 -6.80 9.35
C ALA A 36 9.10 -6.02 9.99
N LYS A 37 8.99 -5.75 11.29
CA LYS A 37 10.04 -5.13 12.09
C LYS A 37 11.35 -5.93 12.05
N ALA A 38 11.29 -7.25 12.25
CA ALA A 38 12.47 -8.11 12.22
C ALA A 38 13.17 -8.06 10.84
N LYS A 39 12.42 -8.01 9.73
CA LYS A 39 12.99 -7.84 8.39
C LYS A 39 13.70 -6.49 8.25
N CYS A 40 13.09 -5.40 8.69
CA CYS A 40 13.73 -4.09 8.67
C CYS A 40 15.03 -4.07 9.48
N GLU A 41 15.03 -4.67 10.67
CA GLU A 41 16.21 -4.73 11.54
C GLU A 41 17.36 -5.53 10.92
N VAL A 42 17.07 -6.64 10.22
CA VAL A 42 18.08 -7.42 9.47
C VAL A 42 18.77 -6.56 8.40
N ASP A 43 18.03 -5.66 7.76
CA ASP A 43 18.56 -4.73 6.75
C ASP A 43 19.18 -3.44 7.36
N GLY A 44 19.26 -3.37 8.69
CA GLY A 44 19.81 -2.23 9.43
C GLY A 44 18.87 -1.02 9.54
N TRP A 45 17.58 -1.21 9.28
CA TRP A 45 16.54 -0.18 9.40
C TRP A 45 15.78 -0.33 10.72
N VAL A 46 15.44 0.79 11.33
CA VAL A 46 14.57 0.87 12.52
C VAL A 46 13.28 1.58 12.14
N ILE A 47 12.14 1.07 12.59
CA ILE A 47 10.84 1.74 12.40
C ILE A 47 10.77 2.93 13.37
N HIS A 48 10.74 4.15 12.84
CA HIS A 48 10.57 5.39 13.61
C HIS A 48 9.10 5.66 13.92
N SER A 49 8.23 5.51 12.92
CA SER A 49 6.79 5.65 13.05
C SER A 49 6.10 4.71 12.06
N TRP A 50 4.81 4.41 12.31
CA TRP A 50 4.00 3.63 11.40
C TRP A 50 2.54 4.06 11.46
N SER A 51 1.83 3.85 10.34
CA SER A 51 0.39 4.06 10.25
C SER A 51 -0.24 2.96 9.40
N ALA A 52 -1.50 2.67 9.70
CA ALA A 52 -2.28 1.69 8.98
C ALA A 52 -3.63 2.29 8.58
N SER A 53 -3.98 2.14 7.32
CA SER A 53 -5.28 2.57 6.80
C SER A 53 -5.84 1.49 5.89
N GLU A 54 -7.14 1.26 5.94
CA GLU A 54 -7.77 0.46 4.88
C GLU A 54 -7.52 1.15 3.54
N GLN A 55 -6.97 0.40 2.58
CA GLN A 55 -6.95 0.83 1.20
C GLN A 55 -8.36 0.70 0.65
N LEU A 56 -8.89 1.82 0.16
CA LEU A 56 -10.22 1.84 -0.42
C LEU A 56 -10.18 1.21 -1.81
N PRO A 57 -11.26 0.54 -2.25
CA PRO A 57 -11.31 -0.04 -3.59
C PRO A 57 -11.02 0.99 -4.69
N PHE A 58 -11.38 2.25 -4.49
CA PHE A 58 -11.05 3.36 -5.40
C PHE A 58 -9.53 3.47 -5.64
N ASP A 59 -8.73 3.51 -4.57
CA ASP A 59 -7.27 3.63 -4.66
C ASP A 59 -6.66 2.40 -5.36
N GLU A 60 -7.24 1.21 -5.11
CA GLU A 60 -6.85 -0.04 -5.79
C GLU A 60 -7.11 0.04 -7.30
N GLY A 61 -8.27 0.55 -7.71
CA GLY A 61 -8.63 0.72 -9.12
C GLY A 61 -7.76 1.74 -9.84
N TYR A 62 -7.52 2.89 -9.21
CA TYR A 62 -6.64 3.93 -9.75
C TYR A 62 -5.21 3.41 -9.97
N THR A 63 -4.69 2.66 -8.99
CA THR A 63 -3.35 2.05 -9.07
C THR A 63 -3.28 0.99 -10.17
N ALA A 64 -4.32 0.17 -10.33
CA ALA A 64 -4.38 -0.83 -11.40
C ALA A 64 -4.35 -0.17 -12.78
N ALA A 65 -5.13 0.90 -12.99
CA ALA A 65 -5.10 1.67 -14.23
C ALA A 65 -3.72 2.29 -14.49
N ALA A 66 -3.07 2.87 -13.46
CA ALA A 66 -1.72 3.44 -13.56
C ALA A 66 -0.66 2.39 -13.95
N ALA A 67 -0.85 1.14 -13.53
CA ALA A 67 0.00 0.03 -13.90
C ALA A 67 -0.33 -0.57 -15.29
N GLY A 68 -1.29 -0.02 -16.02
CA GLY A 68 -1.75 -0.54 -17.31
C GLY A 68 -2.54 -1.84 -17.22
N ILE A 69 -3.07 -2.16 -16.04
CA ILE A 69 -3.88 -3.35 -15.81
C ILE A 69 -5.30 -3.07 -16.30
N GLY A 70 -5.88 -4.00 -17.05
CA GLY A 70 -7.25 -3.92 -17.55
C GLY A 70 -8.29 -3.93 -16.42
N SER A 71 -9.47 -3.37 -16.70
CA SER A 71 -10.56 -3.32 -15.73
C SER A 71 -11.19 -4.69 -15.43
N ASP A 72 -10.91 -5.69 -16.26
CA ASP A 72 -11.24 -7.10 -16.06
C ASP A 72 -10.48 -7.74 -14.89
N ALA A 73 -9.42 -7.09 -14.40
CA ALA A 73 -8.70 -7.49 -13.19
C ALA A 73 -9.36 -7.03 -11.88
N ASN A 74 -10.54 -6.39 -11.94
CA ASN A 74 -11.29 -5.99 -10.74
C ASN A 74 -11.57 -7.23 -9.86
N PRO A 75 -11.03 -7.30 -8.63
CA PRO A 75 -11.14 -8.49 -7.79
C PRO A 75 -12.53 -8.63 -7.13
N TYR A 76 -13.36 -7.60 -7.23
CA TYR A 76 -14.66 -7.55 -6.59
C TYR A 76 -15.75 -7.98 -7.58
N ALA A 77 -16.68 -8.84 -7.13
CA ALA A 77 -17.82 -9.21 -7.96
C ALA A 77 -18.79 -8.02 -8.14
N GLU A 78 -19.39 -7.90 -9.33
CA GLU A 78 -20.20 -6.74 -9.78
C GLU A 78 -21.29 -6.28 -8.80
N HIS A 79 -21.87 -7.19 -8.02
CA HIS A 79 -22.96 -6.88 -7.10
C HIS A 79 -22.49 -6.27 -5.76
N PHE A 80 -21.18 -6.21 -5.50
CA PHE A 80 -20.65 -5.56 -4.30
C PHE A 80 -20.31 -4.10 -4.58
N TRP A 81 -20.60 -3.22 -3.61
CA TRP A 81 -20.26 -1.80 -3.71
C TRP A 81 -18.77 -1.54 -4.02
N LYS A 82 -17.88 -2.42 -3.52
CA LYS A 82 -16.44 -2.36 -3.78
C LYS A 82 -16.08 -2.49 -5.26
N HIS A 83 -16.88 -3.23 -6.03
CA HIS A 83 -16.69 -3.34 -7.48
C HIS A 83 -16.86 -2.00 -8.16
N ASN A 84 -17.97 -1.30 -7.86
CA ASN A 84 -18.25 0.02 -8.41
C ASN A 84 -17.17 1.02 -7.99
N GLU A 85 -16.79 0.99 -6.71
CA GLU A 85 -15.79 1.89 -6.16
C GLU A 85 -14.42 1.68 -6.81
N TRP A 86 -14.01 0.43 -7.05
CA TRP A 86 -12.79 0.12 -7.79
C TRP A 86 -12.84 0.61 -9.24
N TRP A 87 -13.97 0.39 -9.92
CA TRP A 87 -14.16 0.88 -11.29
C TRP A 87 -14.06 2.40 -11.39
N LEU A 88 -14.63 3.14 -10.44
CA LEU A 88 -14.53 4.61 -10.38
C LEU A 88 -13.08 5.06 -10.28
N GLY A 89 -12.27 4.40 -9.46
CA GLY A 89 -10.84 4.69 -9.36
C GLY A 89 -10.09 4.41 -10.67
N TRP A 90 -10.35 3.26 -11.28
CA TRP A 90 -9.73 2.87 -12.55
C TRP A 90 -10.06 3.84 -13.68
N ASP A 91 -11.34 4.18 -13.82
CA ASP A 91 -11.86 5.11 -14.85
C ASP A 91 -11.31 6.53 -14.64
N SER A 92 -11.27 7.00 -13.39
CA SER A 92 -10.71 8.32 -13.04
C SER A 92 -9.26 8.49 -13.49
N HIS A 93 -8.43 7.45 -13.38
CA HIS A 93 -7.06 7.48 -13.91
C HIS A 93 -7.04 7.61 -15.43
N GLN A 94 -7.91 6.89 -16.15
CA GLN A 94 -8.00 6.96 -17.61
C GLN A 94 -8.38 8.37 -18.04
N GLU A 95 -9.43 8.97 -17.46
CA GLU A 95 -9.87 10.33 -17.76
C GLU A 95 -8.78 11.37 -17.50
N THR A 96 -8.00 11.18 -16.43
CA THR A 96 -6.93 12.11 -16.04
C THR A 96 -5.72 12.05 -16.98
N ASN A 97 -5.45 10.89 -17.59
CA ASN A 97 -4.26 10.66 -18.42
C ASN A 97 -4.58 10.41 -19.91
N SER A 98 -5.78 10.79 -20.34
CA SER A 98 -6.24 10.77 -21.74
C SER A 98 -5.71 11.96 -22.56
#